data_AF-A0AAU3N6H2-F1
#
_entry.id   AF-A0AAU3N6H2-F1
#
_cell.length_a   1.000
_cell.length_b   1.000
_cell.length_c   1.000
_cell.angle_alpha   90.00
_cell.angle_beta   90.00
_cell.angle_gamma   90.00
#
_symmetry.space_group_name_H-M   'P 1'
#
loop_
_entity.id
_entity.type
_entity.pdbx_description
1 polymer ?
#
loop_
_entity_poly.entity_id
_entity_poly.type
_entity_poly.pdbx_seq_one_letter_code
_entity_poly.pdbx_strand_id
1 'polypeptide(L)' 'MPARPLLASSPAPTSETAIRAAFLNVKDAAAYLGLSPQALYVWRHRRQGPPSFRMGPRGRVMYRREAQG' A
#
# COMPACT_ATOMS: atom_id res chain seq x y z
N MET A 1 -34.65 28.41 -9.19
CA MET A 1 -33.18 28.31 -9.07
C MET A 1 -32.86 27.12 -8.16
N PRO A 2 -32.41 25.96 -8.66
CA PRO A 2 -31.97 24.86 -7.79
C PRO A 2 -30.56 25.17 -7.27
N ALA A 3 -30.40 25.15 -5.95
CA ALA A 3 -29.10 25.29 -5.31
C ALA A 3 -28.25 24.03 -5.59
N ARG A 4 -27.05 24.23 -6.14
CA ARG A 4 -26.02 23.21 -6.34
C ARG A 4 -25.58 22.68 -4.97
N PRO A 5 -25.70 21.37 -4.66
CA PRO A 5 -25.09 20.83 -3.46
C PRO A 5 -23.57 20.87 -3.65
N LEU A 6 -22.92 21.67 -2.80
CA LEU A 6 -21.47 21.79 -2.74
C LEU A 6 -20.86 20.45 -2.30
N LEU A 7 -19.84 20.06 -3.06
CA LEU A 7 -18.83 19.03 -2.83
C LEU A 7 -18.99 18.23 -1.54
N ALA A 8 -19.33 16.95 -1.69
CA ALA A 8 -19.14 15.95 -0.66
C ALA A 8 -17.71 16.04 -0.10
N SER A 9 -17.62 16.31 1.20
CA SER A 9 -16.39 16.23 1.99
C SER A 9 -15.69 14.90 1.72
N SER A 10 -14.57 14.95 1.00
CA SER A 10 -13.66 13.81 0.90
C SER A 10 -13.18 13.50 2.31
N PRO A 11 -13.48 12.32 2.89
CA PRO A 11 -12.91 11.97 4.18
C PRO A 11 -11.40 11.85 3.95
N ALA A 12 -10.64 12.83 4.45
CA ALA A 12 -9.20 12.67 4.59
C ALA A 12 -8.99 11.32 5.29
N PRO A 13 -8.20 10.40 4.72
CA PRO A 13 -7.97 9.12 5.36
C PRO A 13 -7.36 9.44 6.73
N THR A 14 -8.13 9.19 7.79
CA THR A 14 -7.65 9.23 9.17
C THR A 14 -6.30 8.53 9.19
N SER A 15 -5.28 9.16 9.78
CA SER A 15 -3.87 8.79 9.60
C SER A 15 -3.60 7.30 9.84
N GLU A 16 -4.42 6.61 10.63
CA GLU A 16 -4.37 5.16 10.78
C GLU A 16 -4.75 4.39 9.50
N THR A 17 -5.81 4.79 8.79
CA THR A 17 -6.16 4.28 7.46
C THR A 17 -5.07 4.63 6.45
N ALA A 18 -4.45 5.81 6.55
CA ALA A 18 -3.32 6.18 5.69
C ALA A 18 -2.08 5.29 5.97
N ILE A 19 -1.79 4.96 7.22
CA ILE A 19 -0.72 4.03 7.60
C ILE A 19 -1.03 2.62 7.12
N ARG A 20 -2.27 2.13 7.31
CA ARG A 20 -2.71 0.83 6.78
C ARG A 20 -2.69 0.80 5.24
N ALA A 21 -2.97 1.92 4.58
CA ALA A 21 -2.85 2.07 3.13
C ALA A 21 -1.40 2.21 2.66
N ALA A 22 -0.49 2.68 3.52
CA ALA A 22 0.92 2.83 3.22
C ALA A 22 1.70 1.51 3.30
N PHE A 23 1.16 0.49 3.98
CA PHE A 23 1.80 -0.82 4.12
C PHE A 23 0.94 -1.95 3.56
N LEU A 24 1.44 -2.60 2.51
CA LEU A 24 0.78 -3.69 1.80
C LEU A 24 1.42 -5.02 2.22
N ASN A 25 0.64 -6.08 2.40
CA ASN A 25 1.24 -7.42 2.52
C ASN A 25 1.75 -7.92 1.15
N VAL A 26 2.41 -9.09 1.09
CA VAL A 26 2.93 -9.64 -0.18
C VAL A 26 1.86 -9.76 -1.28
N LYS A 27 0.63 -10.18 -0.94
CA LYS A 27 -0.45 -10.35 -1.91
C LYS A 27 -0.98 -9.01 -2.39
N ASP A 28 -1.19 -8.07 -1.48
CA ASP A 28 -1.68 -6.73 -1.82
C ASP A 28 -0.63 -5.94 -2.59
N ALA A 29 0.65 -6.10 -2.26
CA ALA A 29 1.75 -5.49 -3.00
C ALA A 29 1.85 -6.06 -4.42
N ALA A 30 1.68 -7.37 -4.58
CA ALA A 30 1.64 -8.01 -5.89
C ALA A 30 0.48 -7.46 -6.74
N ALA A 31 -0.74 -7.44 -6.18
CA ALA A 31 -1.90 -6.88 -6.84
C ALA A 31 -1.75 -5.39 -7.17
N TYR A 32 -1.20 -4.60 -6.24
CA TYR A 32 -0.97 -3.16 -6.42
C TYR A 32 0.02 -2.85 -7.54
N LEU A 33 1.07 -3.66 -7.69
CA LEU A 33 2.08 -3.49 -8.73
C LEU A 33 1.70 -4.17 -10.05
N GLY A 34 0.59 -4.91 -10.11
CA GLY A 34 0.23 -5.74 -11.27
C GLY A 34 1.20 -6.91 -11.50
N LEU A 35 1.84 -7.41 -10.45
CA LEU A 35 2.85 -8.46 -10.49
C LEU A 35 2.35 -9.75 -9.82
N SER A 36 3.02 -10.87 -10.09
CA SER A 36 2.82 -12.10 -9.33
C SER A 36 3.54 -12.03 -7.97
N PRO A 37 2.99 -12.62 -6.89
CA PRO A 37 3.70 -12.78 -5.62
C PRO A 37 5.10 -13.41 -5.77
N GLN A 38 5.26 -14.31 -6.75
CA GLN A 38 6.54 -14.95 -7.04
C GLN A 38 7.58 -13.94 -7.58
N ALA A 39 7.16 -12.94 -8.36
CA ALA A 39 8.02 -11.85 -8.80
C ALA A 39 8.51 -11.01 -7.61
N LEU A 40 7.63 -10.71 -6.64
CA LEU A 40 8.00 -10.03 -5.39
C LEU A 40 9.00 -10.84 -4.54
N TYR A 41 8.91 -12.16 -4.54
CA TYR A 41 9.91 -13.02 -3.88
C TYR A 41 11.28 -12.91 -4.55
N VAL A 42 11.32 -12.94 -5.88
CA VAL A 42 12.56 -12.77 -6.65
C VAL A 42 13.17 -11.38 -6.40
N TRP A 43 12.35 -10.33 -6.47
CA TRP A 43 12.74 -8.96 -6.15
C TRP A 43 13.34 -8.85 -4.75
N ARG A 44 12.67 -9.42 -3.74
CA ARG A 44 13.16 -9.49 -2.36
C ARG A 44 14.50 -10.21 -2.24
N HIS A 45 14.69 -11.32 -2.96
CA HIS A 45 15.96 -12.05 -2.96
C HIS A 45 17.09 -11.25 -3.62
N ARG A 46 16.77 -10.55 -4.72
CA ARG A 46 17.71 -9.68 -5.43
C ARG A 46 17.91 -8.32 -4.75
N ARG A 47 17.21 -8.06 -3.64
CA ARG A 47 17.16 -6.75 -2.95
C ARG A 47 16.80 -5.60 -3.91
N GLN A 48 15.98 -5.90 -4.91
CA GLN A 48 15.42 -4.94 -5.85
C GLN A 48 13.92 -4.79 -5.58
N GLY A 49 13.37 -3.60 -5.82
CA GLY A 49 11.95 -3.31 -5.61
C GLY A 49 11.63 -2.64 -4.27
N PRO A 50 10.33 -2.53 -3.92
CA PRO A 50 9.90 -1.69 -2.82
C PRO A 50 10.43 -2.19 -1.47
N PRO A 51 10.83 -1.27 -0.57
CA PRO A 51 11.39 -1.63 0.73
C PRO A 51 10.38 -2.47 1.52
N SER A 52 10.88 -3.59 2.02
CA SER A 52 10.08 -4.56 2.79
C SER A 52 10.49 -4.56 4.26
N PHE A 53 9.50 -4.53 5.14
CA PHE A 53 9.67 -4.50 6.59
C PHE A 53 8.96 -5.70 7.21
N ARG A 54 9.55 -6.26 8.26
CA ARG A 54 8.85 -7.24 9.10
C ARG A 54 8.04 -6.46 10.13
N MET A 55 6.73 -6.60 10.10
CA MET A 55 5.81 -5.90 11.01
C MET A 55 4.92 -6.89 11.75
N GLY A 56 4.66 -6.59 13.03
CA GLY A 56 3.79 -7.36 13.92
C GLY A 56 4.46 -8.56 14.59
N PRO A 57 3.77 -9.20 15.56
CA PRO A 57 4.32 -10.25 16.44
C PRO A 57 4.74 -11.54 15.71
N ARG A 58 4.30 -11.73 14.45
CA ARG A 58 4.70 -12.87 13.61
C ARG A 58 5.76 -12.53 12.57
N GLY A 59 6.33 -11.31 12.61
CA GLY A 59 7.33 -10.86 11.65
C GLY A 59 6.86 -10.89 10.20
N ARG A 60 5.57 -10.58 9.96
CA ARG A 60 4.98 -10.66 8.62
C ARG A 60 5.66 -9.63 7.72
N VAL A 61 5.98 -10.03 6.49
CA VAL A 61 6.57 -9.14 5.49
C VAL A 61 5.49 -8.21 4.96
N MET A 62 5.73 -6.91 5.13
CA MET A 62 4.94 -5.83 4.56
C MET A 62 5.83 -4.99 3.65
N TYR A 63 5.24 -4.43 2.61
CA TYR A 63 5.85 -3.58 1.61
C TYR A 63 5.32 -2.17 1.78
N ARG A 64 6.19 -1.17 1.69
CA ARG A 64 5.73 0.21 1.62
C ARG A 64 5.13 0.48 0.24
N ARG A 65 3.98 1.13 0.20
CA ARG A 65 3.44 1.77 -1.01
C ARG A 65 4.31 3.00 -1.27
N GLU A 66 5.35 2.85 -2.09
CA GLU A 66 6.11 3.98 -2.60
C GLU A 66 5.12 4.84 -3.42
N ALA A 67 4.74 6.00 -2.89
CA ALA A 67 4.09 7.02 -3.70
C ALA A 67 5.17 7.51 -4.67
N GLN A 68 5.09 7.08 -5.94
CA GLN A 68 5.89 7.71 -6.97
C GLN A 68 5.45 9.17 -7.04
N GLY A 69 6.31 10.05 -6.54
CA GLY A 69 6.23 11.49 -6.77
C GLY A 69 6.68 11.82 -8.18
#